data_AF-A0A078AVM4-F1
#
_entry.id   AF-A0A078AVM4-F1
#
_cell.length_a   1.000
_cell.length_b   1.000
_cell.length_c   1.000
_cell.angle_alpha   90.00
_cell.angle_beta   90.00
_cell.angle_gamma   90.00
#
_symmetry.space_group_name_H-M   'P 1'
#
loop_
_entity.id
_entity.type
_entity.pdbx_description
1 polymer ?
#
loop_
_entity_poly.entity_id
_entity_poly.type
_entity_poly.pdbx_seq_one_letter_code
_entity_poly.pdbx_strand_id
1 'polypeptide(L)'
;MKRIAITLIVSALVASSQALADWELSGTNYEGQSAAQKQQQLWNQITQNPKSNDWFSPAALAGIFVESMEPSLKWVGDTFENGFFGARSKYIHTVGNTATAKFTPVSNNQGYTGIFQSGADHAVIRLSLAKQPDSTKPTPAQAEDNFIPGFGLKFLRDNTHSGNLVAMYGVDGANTWNFFRQDFSNHIPDPISVPQQILGKKFATATPYIQYVGLSDIASYDQHGKQVSSPKFPFQLVFESPLKEKYSEEYTQNFQDQLQQIPQGTLLYKVFAYADPSAQKVHIADLTLTSPLVKSFFGDRYLFFKHQDMQEDLLLRPEWKSHLKVASPRCPVTFIKEIAQSSIQTISKLFSQ
;
A
#
# COMPACT_ATOMS: atom_id res chain seq x y z
N MET A 1 8.34 39.41 56.10
CA MET A 1 7.33 39.85 55.10
C MET A 1 8.01 40.09 53.76
N LYS A 2 8.04 39.10 52.86
CA LYS A 2 8.28 39.29 51.41
C LYS A 2 7.44 38.23 50.69
N ARG A 3 6.32 38.65 50.12
CA ARG A 3 5.46 37.83 49.27
C ARG A 3 6.12 37.77 47.89
N ILE A 4 6.53 36.58 47.45
CA ILE A 4 6.93 36.35 46.07
C ILE A 4 5.65 36.00 45.31
N ALA A 5 5.21 36.91 44.45
CA ALA A 5 4.11 36.68 43.53
C ALA A 5 4.61 35.76 42.40
N ILE A 6 3.97 34.61 42.23
CA ILE A 6 4.17 33.72 41.09
C ILE A 6 3.23 34.22 39.99
N THR A 7 3.79 34.85 38.96
CA THR A 7 3.07 35.19 37.74
C THR A 7 2.88 33.91 36.92
N LEU A 8 1.63 33.41 36.87
CA LEU A 8 1.21 32.36 35.94
C LEU A 8 1.20 32.94 34.52
N ILE A 9 2.20 32.57 33.71
CA ILE A 9 2.14 32.74 32.26
C ILE A 9 1.24 31.62 31.74
N VAL A 10 -0.02 31.95 31.47
CA VAL A 10 -0.91 31.08 30.69
C VAL A 10 -0.51 31.22 29.23
N SER A 11 0.34 30.31 28.75
CA SER A 11 0.57 30.15 27.32
C SER A 11 -0.71 29.59 26.69
N ALA A 12 -1.52 30.46 26.09
CA ALA A 12 -2.59 30.02 25.21
C ALA A 12 -1.95 29.32 24.00
N LEU A 13 -1.95 27.98 23.99
CA LEU A 13 -1.76 27.23 22.77
C LEU A 13 -2.96 27.51 21.87
N VAL A 14 -2.82 28.49 20.98
CA VAL A 14 -3.67 28.58 19.80
C VAL A 14 -3.27 27.37 18.95
N ALA A 15 -4.14 26.36 18.91
CA ALA A 15 -4.05 25.32 17.90
C ALA A 15 -4.31 25.98 16.54
N SER A 16 -3.25 26.46 15.90
CA SER A 16 -3.30 26.85 14.50
C SER A 16 -3.57 25.58 13.70
N SER A 17 -4.78 25.44 13.16
CA SER A 17 -5.04 24.49 12.10
C SER A 17 -4.17 24.90 10.93
N GLN A 18 -3.00 24.27 10.77
CA GLN A 18 -2.22 24.42 9.55
C GLN A 18 -3.11 23.96 8.40
N ALA A 19 -3.31 24.83 7.41
CA ALA A 19 -3.99 24.43 6.20
C ALA A 19 -3.24 23.25 5.60
N LEU A 20 -3.97 22.20 5.20
CA LEU A 20 -3.40 21.09 4.46
C LEU A 20 -2.73 21.63 3.20
N ALA A 21 -1.64 21.00 2.78
CA ALA A 21 -1.04 21.37 1.51
C ALA A 21 -2.01 21.06 0.35
N ASP A 22 -1.92 21.79 -0.76
CA ASP A 22 -2.84 21.61 -1.91
C ASP A 22 -2.81 20.20 -2.53
N TRP A 23 -1.74 19.44 -2.26
CA TRP A 23 -1.57 18.06 -2.69
C TRP A 23 -2.05 17.03 -1.64
N GLU A 24 -2.34 17.45 -0.41
CA GLU A 24 -2.69 16.54 0.67
C GLU A 24 -4.19 16.20 0.65
N LEU A 25 -4.47 14.90 0.54
CA LEU A 25 -5.80 14.30 0.50
C LEU A 25 -5.92 13.33 1.67
N SER A 26 -6.30 13.89 2.83
CA SER A 26 -6.39 13.20 4.11
C SER A 26 -7.42 13.90 5.05
N GLY A 27 -7.71 13.26 6.18
CA GLY A 27 -8.53 13.84 7.24
C GLY A 27 -10.04 13.81 6.98
N THR A 28 -10.82 14.20 7.99
CA THR A 28 -12.27 13.98 8.03
C THR A 28 -13.03 14.56 6.84
N ASN A 29 -12.63 15.74 6.34
CA ASN A 29 -13.30 16.38 5.21
C ASN A 29 -13.06 15.62 3.89
N TYR A 30 -11.88 15.04 3.71
CA TYR A 30 -11.58 14.23 2.54
C TYR A 30 -12.22 12.83 2.67
N GLU A 31 -12.07 12.19 3.83
CA GLU A 31 -12.60 10.84 4.03
C GLU A 31 -14.12 10.78 4.09
N GLY A 32 -14.79 11.87 4.48
CA GLY A 32 -16.25 12.02 4.43
C GLY A 32 -16.85 12.13 3.02
N GLN A 33 -16.05 11.99 1.95
CA GLN A 33 -16.53 12.08 0.57
C GLN A 33 -16.87 10.70 -0.01
N SER A 34 -17.64 10.71 -1.10
CA SER A 34 -17.85 9.48 -1.89
C SER A 34 -16.54 8.97 -2.52
N ALA A 35 -16.47 7.68 -2.76
CA ALA A 35 -15.38 7.02 -3.48
C ALA A 35 -15.14 7.67 -4.85
N ALA A 36 -16.21 8.05 -5.55
CA ALA A 36 -16.16 8.74 -6.83
C ALA A 36 -15.49 10.12 -6.72
N GLN A 37 -15.89 10.93 -5.74
CA GLN A 37 -15.30 12.26 -5.50
C GLN A 37 -13.81 12.17 -5.15
N LYS A 38 -13.44 11.21 -4.31
CA LYS A 38 -12.04 10.93 -3.98
C LYS A 38 -11.23 10.52 -5.21
N GLN A 39 -11.78 9.61 -6.04
CA GLN A 39 -11.11 9.17 -7.25
C GLN A 39 -10.91 10.33 -8.22
N GLN A 40 -11.92 11.19 -8.38
CA GLN A 40 -11.84 12.36 -9.24
C GLN A 40 -10.76 13.33 -8.78
N GLN A 41 -10.68 13.63 -7.47
CA GLN A 41 -9.65 14.52 -6.93
C GLN A 41 -8.24 13.95 -7.12
N LEU A 42 -8.04 12.67 -6.78
CA LEU A 42 -6.79 11.98 -7.02
C LEU A 42 -6.43 11.97 -8.50
N TRP A 43 -7.37 11.62 -9.37
CA TRP A 43 -7.11 11.50 -10.80
C TRP A 43 -6.78 12.84 -11.45
N ASN A 44 -7.44 13.92 -11.03
CA ASN A 44 -7.09 15.27 -11.44
C ASN A 44 -5.64 15.60 -11.08
N GLN A 45 -5.20 15.33 -9.86
CA GLN A 45 -3.82 15.57 -9.43
C GLN A 45 -2.82 14.66 -10.17
N ILE A 46 -3.16 13.39 -10.36
CA ILE A 46 -2.34 12.39 -11.05
C ILE A 46 -2.05 12.83 -12.50
N THR A 47 -3.05 13.37 -13.19
CA THR A 47 -2.94 13.68 -14.63
C THR A 47 -2.44 15.09 -14.93
N GLN A 48 -2.36 15.97 -13.93
CA GLN A 48 -1.89 17.35 -14.10
C GLN A 48 -0.45 17.46 -14.63
N ASN A 49 0.45 16.59 -14.17
CA ASN A 49 1.85 16.59 -14.59
C ASN A 49 2.27 15.18 -15.06
N PRO A 50 2.28 14.92 -16.38
CA PRO A 50 2.56 13.61 -16.95
C PRO A 50 4.06 13.26 -16.99
N LYS A 51 4.92 14.03 -16.31
CA LYS A 51 6.34 13.68 -16.15
C LYS A 51 6.52 12.75 -14.97
N SER A 52 7.44 11.80 -15.09
CA SER A 52 7.90 11.03 -13.92
C SER A 52 8.72 11.91 -12.99
N ASN A 53 8.78 11.54 -11.71
CA ASN A 53 9.81 12.08 -10.83
C ASN A 53 11.20 11.53 -11.21
N ASP A 54 12.25 12.20 -10.76
CA ASP A 54 13.61 11.69 -10.92
C ASP A 54 13.87 10.54 -9.95
N TRP A 55 14.73 9.62 -10.37
CA TRP A 55 15.28 8.60 -9.48
C TRP A 55 16.23 9.25 -8.46
N PHE A 56 16.20 8.74 -7.23
CA PHE A 56 17.14 9.19 -6.21
C PHE A 56 18.55 8.67 -6.53
N SER A 57 19.55 9.54 -6.33
CA SER A 57 20.95 9.12 -6.37
C SER A 57 21.25 8.12 -5.23
N PRO A 58 22.29 7.29 -5.36
CA PRO A 58 22.69 6.36 -4.29
C PRO A 58 22.89 7.05 -2.92
N ALA A 59 23.42 8.27 -2.92
CA ALA A 59 23.59 9.06 -1.70
C ALA A 59 22.24 9.49 -1.10
N ALA A 60 21.28 9.91 -1.93
CA ALA A 60 19.97 10.30 -1.46
C ALA A 60 19.14 9.11 -0.95
N LEU A 61 19.34 7.91 -1.51
CA LEU A 61 18.70 6.67 -1.03
C LEU A 61 19.05 6.35 0.43
N ALA A 62 20.22 6.80 0.94
CA ALA A 62 20.58 6.64 2.35
C ALA A 62 19.56 7.32 3.30
N GLY A 63 18.79 8.29 2.80
CA GLY A 63 17.69 8.92 3.53
C GLY A 63 16.66 7.93 4.09
N ILE A 64 16.46 6.78 3.43
CA ILE A 64 15.53 5.75 3.94
C ILE A 64 15.92 5.23 5.33
N PHE A 65 17.20 5.22 5.67
CA PHE A 65 17.68 4.72 6.95
C PHE A 65 17.46 5.69 8.10
N VAL A 66 17.24 6.98 7.81
CA VAL A 66 16.95 8.02 8.82
C VAL A 66 15.47 8.36 8.93
N GLU A 67 14.63 7.97 7.97
CA GLU A 67 13.17 8.14 8.04
C GLU A 67 12.49 7.16 9.00
N SER A 68 11.38 7.58 9.63
CA SER A 68 10.50 6.64 10.32
C SER A 68 9.75 5.76 9.31
N MET A 69 9.65 4.46 9.60
CA MET A 69 8.86 3.52 8.78
C MET A 69 7.41 3.38 9.27
N GLU A 70 7.10 3.93 10.46
CA GLU A 70 5.78 3.84 11.07
C GLU A 70 4.67 4.49 10.22
N PRO A 71 4.88 5.64 9.54
CA PRO A 71 3.85 6.24 8.69
C PRO A 71 3.40 5.33 7.55
N SER A 72 4.26 4.43 7.05
CA SER A 72 3.87 3.45 6.02
C SER A 72 2.75 2.51 6.48
N LEU A 73 2.63 2.29 7.79
CA LEU A 73 1.66 1.39 8.41
C LEU A 73 0.50 2.11 9.09
N LYS A 74 0.71 3.34 9.59
CA LYS A 74 -0.25 3.99 10.50
C LYS A 74 -0.89 5.25 9.95
N TRP A 75 -0.28 5.90 8.95
CA TRP A 75 -0.90 7.04 8.30
C TRP A 75 -2.18 6.64 7.57
N VAL A 76 -3.21 7.48 7.70
CA VAL A 76 -4.50 7.33 7.02
C VAL A 76 -4.70 8.53 6.11
N GLY A 77 -4.62 8.27 4.81
CA GLY A 77 -4.84 9.24 3.75
C GLY A 77 -4.58 8.61 2.39
N ASP A 78 -4.95 9.30 1.32
CA ASP A 78 -4.66 8.87 -0.04
C ASP A 78 -3.36 9.46 -0.63
N THR A 79 -2.82 10.47 0.05
CA THR A 79 -1.47 11.00 -0.17
C THR A 79 -0.65 10.92 1.11
N PHE A 80 0.64 11.16 1.04
CA PHE A 80 1.46 11.35 2.24
C PHE A 80 0.92 12.50 3.11
N GLU A 81 1.33 12.50 4.37
CA GLU A 81 1.11 13.63 5.29
C GLU A 81 2.02 14.81 4.94
N ASN A 82 1.55 16.04 5.15
CA ASN A 82 2.39 17.23 5.11
C ASN A 82 3.15 17.41 6.43
N GLY A 83 4.31 16.77 6.52
CA GLY A 83 5.20 16.91 7.67
C GLY A 83 5.90 18.28 7.73
N PHE A 84 6.71 18.48 8.77
CA PHE A 84 7.44 19.73 9.00
C PHE A 84 8.31 20.20 7.82
N PHE A 85 8.82 19.24 7.02
CA PHE A 85 9.64 19.51 5.83
C PHE A 85 8.88 19.24 4.51
N GLY A 86 7.55 19.18 4.55
CA GLY A 86 6.71 18.75 3.44
C GLY A 86 6.49 17.23 3.41
N ALA A 87 6.04 16.73 2.25
CA ALA A 87 5.83 15.30 2.03
C ALA A 87 7.12 14.50 2.22
N ARG A 88 7.06 13.35 2.92
CA ARG A 88 8.20 12.42 3.00
C ARG A 88 8.66 11.95 1.62
N SER A 89 9.93 11.56 1.49
CA SER A 89 10.45 11.12 0.19
C SER A 89 10.12 9.66 -0.09
N LYS A 90 9.67 9.37 -1.33
CA LYS A 90 9.44 8.00 -1.80
C LYS A 90 10.76 7.41 -2.34
N TYR A 91 11.67 7.04 -1.43
CA TYR A 91 13.03 6.59 -1.78
C TYR A 91 13.09 5.30 -2.61
N ILE A 92 12.15 4.38 -2.38
CA ILE A 92 11.98 3.17 -3.18
C ILE A 92 10.63 3.23 -3.87
N HIS A 93 10.47 2.50 -4.98
CA HIS A 93 9.25 2.58 -5.79
C HIS A 93 8.98 4.00 -6.31
N THR A 94 10.05 4.79 -6.53
CA THR A 94 10.00 6.22 -6.83
C THR A 94 9.25 6.52 -8.12
N VAL A 95 9.50 5.74 -9.18
CA VAL A 95 8.95 5.99 -10.52
C VAL A 95 7.98 4.88 -10.92
N GLY A 96 6.84 5.25 -11.48
CA GLY A 96 5.82 4.30 -11.92
C GLY A 96 4.74 4.90 -12.83
N ASN A 97 3.74 4.09 -13.14
CA ASN A 97 2.54 4.50 -13.87
C ASN A 97 1.31 4.27 -13.01
N THR A 98 0.36 5.21 -13.08
CA THR A 98 -0.87 5.18 -12.30
C THR A 98 -2.08 5.08 -13.21
N ALA A 99 -3.09 4.31 -12.81
CA ALA A 99 -4.38 4.24 -13.48
C ALA A 99 -5.51 4.15 -12.44
N THR A 100 -6.71 4.52 -12.85
CA THR A 100 -7.92 4.09 -12.15
C THR A 100 -8.24 2.63 -12.54
N ALA A 101 -8.86 1.90 -11.61
CA ALA A 101 -9.23 0.51 -11.80
C ALA A 101 -10.59 0.21 -11.17
N LYS A 102 -11.13 -0.97 -11.49
CA LYS A 102 -12.32 -1.56 -10.90
C LYS A 102 -12.01 -2.99 -10.44
N PHE A 103 -12.42 -3.32 -9.23
CA PHE A 103 -12.31 -4.66 -8.65
C PHE A 103 -13.69 -5.32 -8.65
N THR A 104 -13.84 -6.40 -9.41
CA THR A 104 -15.12 -7.08 -9.62
C THR A 104 -15.06 -8.49 -9.02
N PRO A 105 -15.75 -8.75 -7.90
CA PRO A 105 -15.82 -10.09 -7.32
C PRO A 105 -16.45 -11.08 -8.32
N VAL A 106 -15.94 -12.30 -8.31
CA VAL A 106 -16.52 -13.42 -9.09
C VAL A 106 -17.21 -14.41 -8.15
N SER A 107 -18.13 -15.21 -8.69
CA SER A 107 -18.83 -16.21 -7.89
C SER A 107 -17.83 -17.23 -7.30
N ASN A 108 -17.88 -17.40 -5.99
CA ASN A 108 -17.08 -18.34 -5.23
C ASN A 108 -17.77 -18.66 -3.88
N ASN A 109 -17.22 -19.60 -3.12
CA ASN A 109 -17.77 -20.05 -1.83
C ASN A 109 -17.00 -19.51 -0.60
N GLN A 110 -16.09 -18.55 -0.78
CA GLN A 110 -15.25 -18.05 0.30
C GLN A 110 -16.03 -17.16 1.28
N GLY A 111 -17.07 -16.47 0.80
CA GLY A 111 -17.95 -15.64 1.64
C GLY A 111 -17.21 -14.50 2.35
N TYR A 112 -16.13 -13.99 1.75
CA TYR A 112 -15.43 -12.81 2.26
C TYR A 112 -16.35 -11.59 2.30
N THR A 113 -15.98 -10.59 3.09
CA THR A 113 -16.79 -9.39 3.36
C THR A 113 -16.13 -8.11 2.82
N GLY A 114 -16.81 -6.97 2.97
CA GLY A 114 -16.28 -5.66 2.58
C GLY A 114 -16.06 -5.55 1.08
N ILE A 115 -14.91 -5.02 0.65
CA ILE A 115 -14.57 -4.91 -0.77
C ILE A 115 -14.49 -6.28 -1.45
N PHE A 116 -14.05 -7.34 -0.75
CA PHE A 116 -14.00 -8.68 -1.32
C PHE A 116 -15.38 -9.23 -1.68
N GLN A 117 -16.45 -8.70 -1.07
CA GLN A 117 -17.84 -9.06 -1.38
C GLN A 117 -18.50 -8.10 -2.36
N SER A 118 -18.39 -6.80 -2.06
CA SER A 118 -19.12 -5.73 -2.78
C SER A 118 -18.45 -5.33 -4.08
N GLY A 119 -17.14 -5.59 -4.19
CA GLY A 119 -16.31 -5.00 -5.23
C GLY A 119 -15.85 -3.60 -4.90
N ALA A 120 -15.21 -2.95 -5.88
CA ALA A 120 -14.90 -1.54 -5.84
C ALA A 120 -14.99 -0.97 -7.25
N ASP A 121 -15.99 -0.12 -7.51
CA ASP A 121 -16.09 0.62 -8.77
C ASP A 121 -14.99 1.69 -8.90
N HIS A 122 -14.48 2.18 -7.77
CA HIS A 122 -13.46 3.23 -7.71
C HIS A 122 -12.20 2.74 -7.01
N ALA A 123 -11.20 2.29 -7.78
CA ALA A 123 -9.87 1.96 -7.29
C ALA A 123 -8.80 2.80 -8.01
N VAL A 124 -7.62 2.92 -7.39
CA VAL A 124 -6.41 3.47 -8.03
C VAL A 124 -5.30 2.45 -7.86
N ILE A 125 -4.60 2.14 -8.95
CA ILE A 125 -3.45 1.26 -8.96
C ILE A 125 -2.22 2.02 -9.48
N ARG A 126 -1.06 1.82 -8.85
CA ARG A 126 0.23 2.35 -9.30
C ARG A 126 1.24 1.24 -9.46
N LEU A 127 1.69 1.00 -10.68
CA LEU A 127 2.69 0.01 -11.07
C LEU A 127 4.06 0.70 -11.09
N SER A 128 5.04 0.19 -10.35
CA SER A 128 6.35 0.85 -10.19
C SER A 128 7.49 -0.17 -10.10
N LEU A 129 8.73 0.33 -10.16
CA LEU A 129 9.92 -0.47 -9.88
C LEU A 129 10.57 -0.02 -8.58
N ALA A 130 11.08 -0.97 -7.79
CA ALA A 130 11.68 -0.67 -6.49
C ALA A 130 12.88 0.29 -6.58
N LYS A 131 13.67 0.20 -7.66
CA LYS A 131 14.85 1.04 -7.95
C LYS A 131 14.96 1.33 -9.45
N GLN A 132 15.87 2.25 -9.80
CA GLN A 132 16.18 2.55 -11.20
C GLN A 132 16.79 1.33 -11.88
N PRO A 133 16.20 0.83 -12.98
CA PRO A 133 16.77 -0.29 -13.72
C PRO A 133 17.94 0.18 -14.60
N ASP A 134 18.95 -0.65 -14.71
CA ASP A 134 20.08 -0.52 -15.63
C ASP A 134 19.75 -1.21 -16.96
N SER A 135 19.33 -0.41 -17.94
CA SER A 135 18.99 -0.88 -19.29
C SER A 135 20.17 -1.40 -20.11
N THR A 136 21.42 -1.21 -19.66
CA THR A 136 22.60 -1.77 -20.34
C THR A 136 22.80 -3.26 -20.06
N LYS A 137 21.93 -3.85 -19.22
CA LYS A 137 21.90 -5.26 -18.82
C LYS A 137 20.64 -5.96 -19.37
N PRO A 138 20.54 -6.16 -20.70
CA PRO A 138 19.25 -6.40 -21.35
C PRO A 138 18.72 -7.84 -21.22
N THR A 139 19.56 -8.80 -20.82
CA THR A 139 19.16 -10.21 -20.81
C THR A 139 18.30 -10.54 -19.60
N PRO A 140 17.46 -11.61 -19.64
CA PRO A 140 16.58 -11.97 -18.53
C PRO A 140 17.37 -12.30 -17.26
N ALA A 141 18.50 -13.01 -17.37
CA ALA A 141 19.37 -13.33 -16.24
C ALA A 141 19.99 -12.10 -15.57
N GLN A 142 20.09 -10.96 -16.28
CA GLN A 142 20.60 -9.71 -15.70
C GLN A 142 19.47 -8.78 -15.20
N ALA A 143 18.21 -9.23 -15.29
CA ALA A 143 17.06 -8.52 -14.74
C ALA A 143 16.90 -8.77 -13.23
N GLU A 144 17.41 -9.88 -12.70
CA GLU A 144 17.44 -10.15 -11.25
C GLU A 144 18.29 -9.09 -10.52
N ASP A 145 17.79 -8.62 -9.37
CA ASP A 145 18.29 -7.45 -8.65
C ASP A 145 18.52 -6.22 -9.56
N ASN A 146 17.73 -6.06 -10.61
CA ASN A 146 17.81 -4.91 -11.52
C ASN A 146 16.42 -4.37 -11.83
N PHE A 147 15.56 -5.23 -12.37
CA PHE A 147 14.17 -4.96 -12.68
C PHE A 147 13.28 -5.60 -11.62
N ILE A 148 12.79 -4.79 -10.68
CA ILE A 148 12.04 -5.27 -9.49
C ILE A 148 10.64 -4.63 -9.48
N PRO A 149 9.68 -5.19 -10.23
CA PRO A 149 8.29 -4.72 -10.28
C PRO A 149 7.52 -4.88 -8.97
N GLY A 150 6.60 -3.95 -8.75
CA GLY A 150 5.58 -4.02 -7.71
C GLY A 150 4.41 -3.10 -8.03
N PHE A 151 3.33 -3.21 -7.26
CA PHE A 151 2.25 -2.23 -7.32
C PHE A 151 1.69 -1.86 -5.94
N GLY A 152 1.16 -0.65 -5.86
CA GLY A 152 0.22 -0.25 -4.82
C GLY A 152 -1.20 -0.22 -5.37
N LEU A 153 -2.16 -0.69 -4.59
CA LEU A 153 -3.58 -0.72 -4.94
C LEU A 153 -4.39 -0.12 -3.79
N LYS A 154 -5.28 0.81 -4.11
CA LYS A 154 -6.24 1.38 -3.16
C LYS A 154 -7.67 1.25 -3.68
N PHE A 155 -8.56 0.86 -2.78
CA PHE A 155 -10.01 0.81 -2.99
C PHE A 155 -10.62 2.00 -2.27
N LEU A 156 -11.15 2.95 -3.03
CA LEU A 156 -11.81 4.11 -2.48
C LEU A 156 -13.21 3.70 -2.02
N ARG A 157 -13.63 4.23 -0.87
CA ARG A 157 -14.89 3.92 -0.20
C ARG A 157 -15.62 5.20 0.13
N ASP A 158 -16.94 5.16 0.10
CA ASP A 158 -17.74 6.30 0.52
C ASP A 158 -17.56 6.57 2.03
N ASN A 159 -17.46 7.83 2.42
CA ASN A 159 -17.56 8.28 3.82
C ASN A 159 -16.59 7.62 4.83
N THR A 160 -15.50 7.01 4.36
CA THR A 160 -14.47 6.38 5.19
C THR A 160 -13.14 6.27 4.43
N HIS A 161 -12.04 6.00 5.12
CA HIS A 161 -10.71 5.84 4.50
C HIS A 161 -10.66 4.75 3.44
N SER A 162 -9.71 4.86 2.51
CA SER A 162 -9.50 3.83 1.48
C SER A 162 -8.92 2.54 2.07
N GLY A 163 -9.28 1.39 1.48
CA GLY A 163 -8.64 0.11 1.77
C GLY A 163 -7.43 -0.08 0.87
N ASN A 164 -6.24 -0.33 1.43
CA ASN A 164 -4.99 -0.32 0.66
C ASN A 164 -4.24 -1.64 0.80
N LEU A 165 -3.49 -1.99 -0.24
CA LEU A 165 -2.45 -3.02 -0.17
C LEU A 165 -1.31 -2.69 -1.14
N VAL A 166 -0.17 -3.31 -0.92
CA VAL A 166 0.91 -3.40 -1.91
C VAL A 166 1.20 -4.86 -2.21
N ALA A 167 1.71 -5.14 -3.40
CA ALA A 167 2.07 -6.49 -3.80
C ALA A 167 3.28 -6.50 -4.74
N MET A 168 4.07 -7.57 -4.62
CA MET A 168 5.24 -7.83 -5.44
C MET A 168 5.41 -9.34 -5.64
N TYR A 169 6.28 -9.75 -6.57
CA TYR A 169 6.79 -11.12 -6.60
C TYR A 169 7.77 -11.37 -5.43
N GLY A 170 8.70 -10.44 -5.22
CA GLY A 170 9.73 -10.49 -4.20
C GLY A 170 10.66 -9.27 -4.32
N VAL A 171 11.46 -9.01 -3.29
CA VAL A 171 12.33 -7.82 -3.23
C VAL A 171 13.64 -7.96 -4.01
N ASP A 172 14.00 -9.17 -4.41
CA ASP A 172 15.19 -9.44 -5.24
C ASP A 172 14.87 -9.43 -6.76
N GLY A 173 13.59 -9.29 -7.15
CA GLY A 173 13.17 -9.36 -8.55
C GLY A 173 13.13 -10.79 -9.08
N ALA A 174 13.23 -10.95 -10.39
CA ALA A 174 13.26 -12.24 -11.07
C ALA A 174 14.08 -12.15 -12.37
N ASN A 175 14.38 -13.30 -12.97
CA ASN A 175 15.12 -13.39 -14.24
C ASN A 175 14.26 -13.03 -15.47
N THR A 176 13.68 -11.82 -15.50
CA THR A 176 12.80 -11.36 -16.58
C THR A 176 12.63 -9.83 -16.59
N TRP A 177 12.61 -9.22 -17.76
CA TRP A 177 12.23 -7.81 -17.98
C TRP A 177 10.73 -7.61 -18.22
N ASN A 178 9.95 -8.69 -18.23
CA ASN A 178 8.51 -8.63 -18.38
C ASN A 178 7.86 -8.33 -17.01
N PHE A 179 7.27 -7.14 -16.88
CA PHE A 179 6.61 -6.66 -15.66
C PHE A 179 5.55 -7.63 -15.11
N PHE A 180 4.85 -8.35 -16.00
CA PHE A 180 3.71 -9.21 -15.67
C PHE A 180 4.03 -10.70 -15.63
N ARG A 181 5.31 -11.07 -15.83
CA ARG A 181 5.72 -12.47 -15.93
C ARG A 181 5.45 -13.25 -14.66
N GLN A 182 5.76 -12.65 -13.52
CA GLN A 182 5.57 -13.25 -12.21
C GLN A 182 4.20 -12.88 -11.65
N ASP A 183 3.60 -13.81 -10.90
CA ASP A 183 2.41 -13.51 -10.12
C ASP A 183 2.82 -12.70 -8.88
N PHE A 184 2.07 -11.64 -8.56
CA PHE A 184 2.37 -10.81 -7.40
C PHE A 184 1.53 -11.22 -6.20
N SER A 185 2.00 -10.92 -5.00
CA SER A 185 1.34 -11.28 -3.75
C SER A 185 1.56 -10.20 -2.70
N ASN A 186 0.58 -10.04 -1.81
CA ASN A 186 0.72 -9.22 -0.59
C ASN A 186 1.64 -9.88 0.45
N HIS A 187 1.93 -11.18 0.27
CA HIS A 187 2.91 -11.96 1.02
C HIS A 187 4.08 -12.34 0.10
N ILE A 188 5.28 -11.92 0.44
CA ILE A 188 6.49 -12.10 -0.39
C ILE A 188 7.51 -13.03 0.28
N PRO A 189 8.40 -13.68 -0.49
CA PRO A 189 9.47 -14.49 0.08
C PRO A 189 10.47 -13.64 0.87
N ASP A 190 11.27 -14.32 1.69
CA ASP A 190 12.39 -13.67 2.39
C ASP A 190 13.43 -13.15 1.38
N PRO A 191 14.05 -11.99 1.65
CA PRO A 191 15.14 -11.48 0.83
C PRO A 191 16.33 -12.44 0.83
N ILE A 192 16.87 -12.71 -0.35
CA ILE A 192 18.09 -13.50 -0.54
C ILE A 192 19.32 -12.58 -0.48
N SER A 193 19.28 -11.43 -1.14
CA SER A 193 20.45 -10.55 -1.25
C SER A 193 20.75 -9.80 0.06
N VAL A 194 22.05 -9.62 0.36
CA VAL A 194 22.51 -8.91 1.56
C VAL A 194 21.98 -7.47 1.66
N PRO A 195 21.96 -6.65 0.59
CA PRO A 195 21.39 -5.31 0.65
C PRO A 195 19.92 -5.31 1.05
N GLN A 196 19.12 -6.25 0.52
CA GLN A 196 17.70 -6.37 0.86
C GLN A 196 17.50 -6.84 2.31
N GLN A 197 18.36 -7.70 2.83
CA GLN A 197 18.34 -8.08 4.25
C GLN A 197 18.63 -6.88 5.18
N ILE A 198 19.58 -6.00 4.81
CA ILE A 198 19.87 -4.78 5.58
C ILE A 198 18.67 -3.84 5.55
N LEU A 199 18.06 -3.65 4.38
CA LEU A 199 16.84 -2.85 4.24
C LEU A 199 15.69 -3.46 5.05
N GLY A 200 15.56 -4.79 5.08
CA GLY A 200 14.57 -5.48 5.89
C GLY A 200 14.71 -5.19 7.39
N LYS A 201 15.94 -5.08 7.92
CA LYS A 201 16.17 -4.65 9.31
C LYS A 201 15.65 -3.24 9.59
N LYS A 202 15.70 -2.34 8.61
CA LYS A 202 15.11 -1.00 8.73
C LYS A 202 13.58 -1.08 8.75
N PHE A 203 12.95 -1.89 7.89
CA PHE A 203 11.50 -2.07 7.93
C PHE A 203 11.02 -2.71 9.23
N ALA A 204 11.84 -3.60 9.80
CA ALA A 204 11.56 -4.25 11.08
C ALA A 204 11.48 -3.29 12.27
N THR A 205 11.84 -2.00 12.11
CA THR A 205 11.61 -0.99 13.15
C THR A 205 10.13 -0.59 13.28
N ALA A 206 9.29 -0.89 12.29
CA ALA A 206 7.86 -0.57 12.31
C ALA A 206 6.97 -1.80 12.56
N THR A 207 7.32 -2.98 12.04
CA THR A 207 6.58 -4.22 12.27
C THR A 207 7.51 -5.44 12.24
N PRO A 208 7.29 -6.49 13.05
CA PRO A 208 8.05 -7.74 12.96
C PRO A 208 7.74 -8.58 11.70
N TYR A 209 6.63 -8.32 11.01
CA TYR A 209 6.10 -9.13 9.90
C TYR A 209 6.32 -8.45 8.53
N ILE A 210 7.55 -8.07 8.21
CA ILE A 210 7.85 -7.21 7.05
C ILE A 210 7.58 -7.86 5.68
N GLN A 211 7.40 -9.17 5.62
CA GLN A 211 7.06 -9.93 4.40
C GLN A 211 5.55 -9.97 4.10
N TYR A 212 4.72 -9.46 5.01
CA TYR A 212 3.28 -9.71 5.01
C TYR A 212 2.50 -8.40 5.15
N VAL A 213 1.62 -8.12 4.19
CA VAL A 213 0.65 -7.01 4.27
C VAL A 213 -0.72 -7.59 4.57
N GLY A 214 -1.35 -7.13 5.65
CA GLY A 214 -2.68 -7.58 6.07
C GLY A 214 -3.80 -7.17 5.11
N LEU A 215 -4.99 -7.71 5.31
CA LEU A 215 -6.16 -7.54 4.44
C LEU A 215 -7.45 -7.26 5.22
N SER A 216 -7.41 -7.29 6.55
CA SER A 216 -8.59 -7.09 7.40
C SER A 216 -9.32 -5.77 7.15
N ASP A 217 -8.59 -4.67 6.95
CA ASP A 217 -9.19 -3.35 6.67
C ASP A 217 -10.03 -3.35 5.37
N ILE A 218 -9.55 -4.02 4.32
CA ILE A 218 -10.25 -4.13 3.03
C ILE A 218 -11.57 -4.89 3.19
N ALA A 219 -11.62 -5.85 4.11
CA ALA A 219 -12.84 -6.61 4.42
C ALA A 219 -13.76 -5.94 5.44
N SER A 220 -13.32 -4.86 6.08
CA SER A 220 -14.04 -4.21 7.18
C SER A 220 -15.09 -3.21 6.70
N TYR A 221 -15.00 -2.73 5.46
CA TYR A 221 -15.97 -1.82 4.86
C TYR A 221 -16.25 -2.23 3.43
N ASP A 222 -17.50 -2.12 2.99
CA ASP A 222 -17.85 -2.24 1.58
C ASP A 222 -17.54 -0.95 0.79
N GLN A 223 -17.77 -0.97 -0.52
CA GLN A 223 -17.52 0.21 -1.36
C GLN A 223 -18.35 1.45 -0.98
N HIS A 224 -19.50 1.25 -0.32
CA HIS A 224 -20.39 2.31 0.16
C HIS A 224 -20.04 2.78 1.58
N GLY A 225 -18.90 2.35 2.12
CA GLY A 225 -18.45 2.73 3.46
C GLY A 225 -19.22 2.05 4.58
N LYS A 226 -20.06 1.06 4.27
CA LYS A 226 -20.78 0.34 5.32
C LYS A 226 -19.82 -0.61 6.02
N GLN A 227 -19.66 -0.39 7.32
CA GLN A 227 -18.81 -1.24 8.16
C GLN A 227 -19.43 -2.63 8.34
N VAL A 228 -18.58 -3.65 8.32
CA VAL A 228 -18.91 -5.05 8.59
C VAL A 228 -18.58 -5.36 10.06
N SER A 229 -19.51 -5.96 10.78
CA SER A 229 -19.34 -6.27 12.21
C SER A 229 -18.35 -7.41 12.49
N SER A 230 -18.24 -8.39 11.57
CA SER A 230 -17.30 -9.51 11.66
C SER A 230 -16.61 -9.69 10.31
N PRO A 231 -15.48 -9.00 10.08
CA PRO A 231 -14.77 -9.07 8.80
C PRO A 231 -14.28 -10.49 8.51
N LYS A 232 -14.60 -11.01 7.32
CA LYS A 232 -14.04 -12.25 6.78
C LYS A 232 -13.14 -11.92 5.61
N PHE A 233 -11.85 -12.24 5.74
CA PHE A 233 -10.80 -11.90 4.78
C PHE A 233 -9.88 -13.10 4.53
N PRO A 234 -9.23 -13.14 3.35
CA PRO A 234 -8.23 -14.15 3.05
C PRO A 234 -6.94 -13.92 3.83
N PHE A 235 -6.15 -14.99 3.96
CA PHE A 235 -4.78 -14.93 4.47
C PHE A 235 -3.86 -14.25 3.45
N GLN A 236 -4.00 -14.59 2.17
CA GLN A 236 -3.12 -14.13 1.10
C GLN A 236 -3.90 -13.92 -0.18
N LEU A 237 -3.50 -12.91 -0.95
CA LEU A 237 -3.91 -12.69 -2.33
C LEU A 237 -2.76 -12.99 -3.29
N VAL A 238 -3.11 -13.53 -4.46
CA VAL A 238 -2.21 -13.71 -5.60
C VAL A 238 -2.83 -13.05 -6.83
N PHE A 239 -2.05 -12.21 -7.50
CA PHE A 239 -2.46 -11.44 -8.66
C PHE A 239 -1.78 -12.02 -9.89
N GLU A 240 -2.57 -12.72 -10.72
CA GLU A 240 -2.08 -13.35 -11.94
C GLU A 240 -2.49 -12.54 -13.16
N SER A 241 -1.51 -12.08 -13.94
CA SER A 241 -1.83 -11.26 -15.12
C SER A 241 -2.09 -12.13 -16.36
N PRO A 242 -3.18 -11.89 -17.13
CA PRO A 242 -3.32 -12.47 -18.46
C PRO A 242 -2.33 -11.87 -19.47
N LEU A 243 -1.53 -10.88 -19.07
CA LEU A 243 -0.50 -10.25 -19.90
C LEU A 243 0.87 -10.94 -19.79
N LYS A 244 1.00 -12.01 -18.98
CA LYS A 244 2.28 -12.66 -18.66
C LYS A 244 3.06 -13.18 -19.89
N GLU A 245 2.37 -13.50 -20.99
CA GLU A 245 2.97 -13.96 -22.26
C GLU A 245 2.97 -12.88 -23.36
N LYS A 246 2.58 -11.63 -23.05
CA LYS A 246 2.42 -10.57 -24.07
C LYS A 246 3.64 -9.66 -24.22
N TYR A 247 4.62 -9.77 -23.33
CA TYR A 247 5.81 -8.91 -23.32
C TYR A 247 7.09 -9.74 -23.29
N SER A 248 8.14 -9.18 -23.89
CA SER A 248 9.45 -9.81 -23.93
C SER A 248 10.04 -9.98 -22.53
N GLU A 249 10.71 -11.10 -22.30
CA GLU A 249 11.52 -11.32 -21.10
C GLU A 249 12.88 -10.61 -21.17
N GLU A 250 13.28 -10.12 -22.36
CA GLU A 250 14.44 -9.26 -22.58
C GLU A 250 14.07 -7.77 -22.54
N TYR A 251 15.03 -6.93 -22.22
CA TYR A 251 14.86 -5.48 -22.30
C TYR A 251 14.62 -5.06 -23.75
N THR A 252 13.49 -4.41 -23.99
CA THR A 252 13.11 -3.86 -25.30
C THR A 252 12.97 -2.35 -25.27
N GLN A 253 12.41 -1.81 -24.18
CA GLN A 253 12.15 -0.39 -24.01
C GLN A 253 11.96 -0.05 -22.52
N ASN A 254 11.82 1.25 -22.21
CA ASN A 254 11.48 1.70 -20.87
C ASN A 254 10.12 1.11 -20.42
N PHE A 255 10.06 0.63 -19.18
CA PHE A 255 8.86 -0.01 -18.64
C PHE A 255 7.65 0.91 -18.60
N GLN A 256 7.83 2.21 -18.33
CA GLN A 256 6.72 3.15 -18.29
C GLN A 256 6.10 3.31 -19.67
N ASP A 257 6.94 3.34 -20.72
CA ASP A 257 6.47 3.41 -22.11
C ASP A 257 5.71 2.14 -22.48
N GLN A 258 6.16 0.97 -22.01
CA GLN A 258 5.44 -0.30 -22.20
C GLN A 258 4.09 -0.30 -21.48
N LEU A 259 4.05 0.17 -20.22
CA LEU A 259 2.81 0.24 -19.44
C LEU A 259 1.78 1.21 -20.03
N GLN A 260 2.21 2.34 -20.62
CA GLN A 260 1.31 3.29 -21.30
C GLN A 260 0.61 2.70 -22.52
N GLN A 261 1.14 1.62 -23.10
CA GLN A 261 0.53 0.94 -24.25
C GLN A 261 -0.64 0.04 -23.86
N ILE A 262 -0.83 -0.25 -22.56
CA ILE A 262 -1.95 -1.08 -22.08
C ILE A 262 -3.25 -0.29 -22.21
N PRO A 263 -4.23 -0.75 -23.01
CA PRO A 263 -5.48 -0.04 -23.18
C PRO A 263 -6.31 -0.02 -21.89
N GLN A 264 -7.06 1.07 -21.70
CA GLN A 264 -8.18 1.08 -20.77
C GLN A 264 -9.13 -0.10 -21.05
N GLY A 265 -9.75 -0.65 -20.00
CA GLY A 265 -10.63 -1.82 -20.11
C GLY A 265 -9.88 -3.15 -20.10
N THR A 266 -8.55 -3.14 -20.08
CA THR A 266 -7.75 -4.36 -19.95
C THR A 266 -7.94 -5.00 -18.58
N LEU A 267 -8.26 -6.29 -18.56
CA LEU A 267 -8.13 -7.14 -17.37
C LEU A 267 -6.65 -7.22 -17.00
N LEU A 268 -6.27 -6.53 -15.93
CA LEU A 268 -4.88 -6.43 -15.53
C LEU A 268 -4.44 -7.65 -14.72
N TYR A 269 -5.29 -8.08 -13.78
CA TYR A 269 -5.04 -9.26 -12.93
C TYR A 269 -6.34 -10.02 -12.66
N LYS A 270 -6.25 -11.35 -12.72
CA LYS A 270 -7.15 -12.23 -11.97
C LYS A 270 -6.64 -12.30 -10.54
N VAL A 271 -7.52 -12.11 -9.57
CA VAL A 271 -7.18 -12.07 -8.15
C VAL A 271 -7.62 -13.36 -7.48
N PHE A 272 -6.65 -14.12 -7.04
CA PHE A 272 -6.85 -15.36 -6.30
C PHE A 272 -6.59 -15.14 -4.82
N ALA A 273 -7.16 -16.01 -3.99
CA ALA A 273 -7.01 -15.96 -2.55
C ALA A 273 -6.72 -17.34 -1.95
N TYR A 274 -5.95 -17.32 -0.88
CA TYR A 274 -5.83 -18.43 0.07
C TYR A 274 -6.56 -18.02 1.35
N ALA A 275 -7.53 -18.83 1.78
CA ALA A 275 -8.29 -18.55 3.01
C ALA A 275 -7.45 -18.71 4.29
N ASP A 276 -6.46 -19.59 4.22
CA ASP A 276 -5.45 -19.89 5.23
C ASP A 276 -4.20 -20.47 4.53
N PRO A 277 -3.07 -20.66 5.23
CA PRO A 277 -1.81 -21.12 4.63
C PRO A 277 -1.85 -22.50 3.94
N SER A 278 -2.85 -23.33 4.26
CA SER A 278 -3.03 -24.67 3.71
C SER A 278 -4.21 -24.77 2.73
N ALA A 279 -5.00 -23.69 2.59
CA ALA A 279 -6.17 -23.65 1.74
C ALA A 279 -5.80 -23.81 0.26
N GLN A 280 -6.79 -24.21 -0.54
CA GLN A 280 -6.65 -24.14 -1.98
C GLN A 280 -6.73 -22.69 -2.47
N LYS A 281 -6.01 -22.41 -3.57
CA LYS A 281 -6.08 -21.14 -4.27
C LYS A 281 -7.45 -21.01 -4.96
N VAL A 282 -8.20 -19.96 -4.67
CA VAL A 282 -9.54 -19.71 -5.23
C VAL A 282 -9.56 -18.38 -5.98
N HIS A 283 -10.09 -18.33 -7.20
CA HIS A 283 -10.32 -17.07 -7.93
C HIS A 283 -11.48 -16.32 -7.28
N ILE A 284 -11.23 -15.10 -6.81
CA ILE A 284 -12.23 -14.32 -6.06
C ILE A 284 -12.66 -13.03 -6.73
N ALA A 285 -11.83 -12.48 -7.62
CA ALA A 285 -12.17 -11.23 -8.32
C ALA A 285 -11.30 -11.01 -9.56
N ASP A 286 -11.71 -10.04 -10.37
CA ASP A 286 -10.98 -9.50 -11.50
C ASP A 286 -10.69 -8.02 -11.30
N LEU A 287 -9.43 -7.60 -11.56
CA LEU A 287 -8.99 -6.21 -11.50
C LEU A 287 -8.80 -5.67 -12.91
N THR A 288 -9.67 -4.76 -13.33
CA THR A 288 -9.71 -4.20 -14.69
C THR A 288 -9.37 -2.72 -14.66
N LEU A 289 -8.57 -2.25 -15.62
CA LEU A 289 -8.25 -0.83 -15.77
C LEU A 289 -9.47 -0.04 -16.23
N THR A 290 -9.74 1.10 -15.59
CA THR A 290 -10.81 2.04 -15.98
C THR A 290 -10.28 3.34 -16.59
N SER A 291 -8.95 3.51 -16.62
CA SER A 291 -8.23 4.53 -17.39
C SER A 291 -6.98 3.91 -18.03
N PRO A 292 -6.30 4.63 -18.95
CA PRO A 292 -4.93 4.31 -19.32
C PRO A 292 -3.98 4.43 -18.11
N LEU A 293 -2.86 3.70 -18.16
CA LEU A 293 -1.73 3.89 -17.26
C LEU A 293 -0.93 5.12 -17.69
N VAL A 294 -0.71 6.07 -16.80
CA VAL A 294 -0.01 7.33 -17.09
C VAL A 294 1.20 7.53 -16.19
N LYS A 295 2.27 8.11 -16.73
CA LYS A 295 3.34 8.70 -15.92
C LYS A 295 2.76 9.86 -15.10
N SER A 296 3.24 10.05 -13.87
CA SER A 296 2.66 11.06 -12.98
C SER A 296 3.64 11.52 -11.93
N PHE A 297 3.99 12.80 -11.94
CA PHE A 297 4.84 13.39 -10.90
C PHE A 297 4.15 13.31 -9.55
N PHE A 298 2.84 13.56 -9.52
CA PHE A 298 2.04 13.45 -8.32
C PHE A 298 1.99 11.99 -7.80
N GLY A 299 1.80 11.02 -8.70
CA GLY A 299 1.84 9.59 -8.35
C GLY A 299 3.18 9.16 -7.75
N ASP A 300 4.27 9.69 -8.29
CA ASP A 300 5.62 9.43 -7.84
C ASP A 300 5.93 10.14 -6.51
N ARG A 301 5.46 11.38 -6.32
CA ARG A 301 5.84 12.22 -5.17
C ARG A 301 4.90 12.13 -3.97
N TYR A 302 3.59 12.13 -4.20
CA TYR A 302 2.58 12.39 -3.16
C TYR A 302 1.63 11.22 -2.91
N LEU A 303 1.25 10.48 -3.96
CA LEU A 303 0.32 9.36 -3.82
C LEU A 303 0.86 8.31 -2.83
N PHE A 304 -0.01 7.89 -1.91
CA PHE A 304 0.32 7.00 -0.80
C PHE A 304 -0.57 5.75 -0.79
N PHE A 305 0.03 4.63 -0.40
CA PHE A 305 -0.65 3.35 -0.19
C PHE A 305 -0.25 2.81 1.18
N LYS A 306 -1.21 2.81 2.10
CA LYS A 306 -1.02 2.25 3.45
C LYS A 306 -0.74 0.76 3.33
N HIS A 307 0.29 0.28 4.02
CA HIS A 307 0.48 -1.14 4.25
C HIS A 307 -0.33 -1.51 5.48
N GLN A 308 -1.33 -2.35 5.35
CA GLN A 308 -2.02 -2.88 6.51
C GLN A 308 -1.04 -3.76 7.30
N ASP A 309 -0.86 -3.44 8.58
CA ASP A 309 0.05 -4.18 9.45
C ASP A 309 -0.50 -5.58 9.70
N MET A 310 0.28 -6.63 9.40
CA MET A 310 -0.15 -8.02 9.61
C MET A 310 -0.48 -8.30 11.08
N GLN A 311 0.06 -7.52 12.02
CA GLN A 311 -0.32 -7.61 13.43
C GLN A 311 -1.83 -7.35 13.64
N GLU A 312 -2.45 -6.47 12.85
CA GLU A 312 -3.88 -6.16 12.96
C GLU A 312 -4.73 -7.34 12.48
N ASP A 313 -4.30 -8.05 11.43
CA ASP A 313 -4.93 -9.29 10.97
C ASP A 313 -4.81 -10.40 12.03
N LEU A 314 -3.65 -10.52 12.70
CA LEU A 314 -3.42 -11.52 13.75
C LEU A 314 -4.26 -11.31 15.03
N LEU A 315 -4.80 -10.12 15.26
CA LEU A 315 -5.78 -9.90 16.34
C LEU A 315 -7.10 -10.61 16.04
N LEU A 316 -7.48 -10.70 14.77
CA LEU A 316 -8.71 -11.34 14.31
C LEU A 316 -8.50 -12.81 13.98
N ARG A 317 -7.28 -13.19 13.56
CA ARG A 317 -6.89 -14.55 13.14
C ARG A 317 -5.59 -14.99 13.80
N PRO A 318 -5.57 -15.13 15.15
CA PRO A 318 -4.37 -15.49 15.89
C PRO A 318 -3.78 -16.84 15.49
N GLU A 319 -4.60 -17.75 14.93
CA GLU A 319 -4.17 -19.06 14.44
C GLU A 319 -3.16 -18.98 13.28
N TRP A 320 -3.09 -17.88 12.54
CA TRP A 320 -2.13 -17.73 11.44
C TRP A 320 -0.70 -17.48 11.90
N LYS A 321 -0.50 -17.09 13.16
CA LYS A 321 0.81 -16.67 13.69
C LYS A 321 1.88 -17.75 13.52
N SER A 322 1.55 -19.03 13.63
CA SER A 322 2.50 -20.15 13.48
C SER A 322 3.04 -20.30 12.05
N HIS A 323 2.43 -19.65 11.07
CA HIS A 323 2.82 -19.73 9.65
C HIS A 323 3.60 -18.50 9.18
N LEU A 324 3.74 -17.48 10.04
CA LEU A 324 4.44 -16.25 9.71
C LEU A 324 5.85 -16.25 10.29
N LYS A 325 6.80 -15.78 9.48
CA LYS A 325 8.15 -15.52 9.94
C LYS A 325 8.25 -14.14 10.56
N VAL A 326 9.01 -14.04 11.64
CA VAL A 326 9.31 -12.77 12.29
C VAL A 326 10.72 -12.34 11.87
N ALA A 327 10.83 -11.19 11.22
CA ALA A 327 12.10 -10.68 10.70
C ALA A 327 13.04 -10.17 11.81
N SER A 328 12.50 -9.82 12.98
CA SER A 328 13.28 -9.42 14.15
C SER A 328 12.58 -9.80 15.45
N PRO A 329 13.24 -10.54 16.37
CA PRO A 329 12.67 -10.89 17.67
C PRO A 329 12.59 -9.69 18.64
N ARG A 330 13.19 -8.54 18.28
CA ARG A 330 13.00 -7.28 19.01
C ARG A 330 11.61 -6.73 18.69
N CYS A 331 10.62 -7.31 19.34
CA CYS A 331 9.28 -6.77 19.46
C CYS A 331 9.40 -5.31 19.93
N PRO A 332 8.82 -4.30 19.27
CA PRO A 332 8.59 -3.01 19.91
C PRO A 332 7.56 -3.27 21.01
N VAL A 333 8.05 -3.58 22.22
CA VAL A 333 7.24 -3.99 23.39
C VAL A 333 6.18 -2.93 23.77
N THR A 334 6.26 -1.73 23.20
CA THR A 334 5.30 -0.64 23.38
C THR A 334 3.98 -0.85 22.64
N PHE A 335 3.94 -1.55 21.51
CA PHE A 335 2.76 -1.51 20.62
C PHE A 335 1.61 -2.47 21.01
N ILE A 336 1.92 -3.64 21.58
CA ILE A 336 0.90 -4.62 22.00
C ILE A 336 0.05 -4.09 23.17
N LYS A 337 0.64 -3.29 24.08
CA LYS A 337 -0.09 -2.70 25.21
C LYS A 337 -1.06 -1.61 24.76
N GLU A 338 -0.67 -0.78 23.80
CA GLU A 338 -1.50 0.34 23.31
C GLU A 338 -2.69 -0.14 22.48
N ILE A 339 -2.49 -1.11 21.57
CA ILE A 339 -3.60 -1.67 20.79
C ILE A 339 -4.60 -2.39 21.70
N ALA A 340 -4.13 -3.24 22.63
CA ALA A 340 -5.01 -3.94 23.55
C ALA A 340 -5.86 -2.97 24.39
N GLN A 341 -5.28 -1.83 24.80
CA GLN A 341 -6.02 -0.80 25.53
C GLN A 341 -7.05 -0.07 24.65
N SER A 342 -6.73 0.23 23.38
CA SER A 342 -7.65 0.91 22.45
C SER A 342 -8.85 0.04 22.04
N SER A 343 -8.62 -1.26 21.82
CA SER A 343 -9.67 -2.22 21.45
C SER A 343 -10.64 -2.45 22.61
N ILE A 344 -10.13 -2.55 23.85
CA ILE A 344 -10.95 -2.69 25.06
C ILE A 344 -11.80 -1.42 25.29
N GLN A 345 -11.26 -0.24 25.04
CA GLN A 345 -12.01 1.02 25.18
C GLN A 345 -13.10 1.22 24.10
N THR A 346 -12.86 0.71 22.90
CA THR A 346 -13.86 0.76 21.81
C THR A 346 -15.00 -0.22 22.07
N ILE A 347 -14.67 -1.41 22.57
CA ILE A 347 -15.67 -2.43 22.95
C ILE A 347 -16.47 -1.98 24.17
N SER A 348 -15.85 -1.36 25.19
CA SER A 348 -16.59 -0.91 26.38
C SER A 348 -17.60 0.21 26.08
N LYS A 349 -17.32 1.08 25.11
CA LYS A 349 -18.26 2.11 24.63
C LYS A 349 -19.45 1.55 23.84
N LEU A 350 -19.30 0.40 23.19
CA LEU A 350 -20.38 -0.29 22.49
C LEU A 350 -21.34 -1.02 23.45
N PHE A 351 -20.90 -1.36 24.66
CA PHE A 351 -21.72 -2.01 25.68
C PHE A 351 -22.31 -1.05 26.73
N SER A 352 -22.09 0.26 26.58
CA SER A 352 -22.59 1.28 27.50
C SER A 352 -23.55 2.28 26.84
N GLN A 353 -24.19 1.90 25.72
CA GLN A 353 -25.36 2.57 25.14
C GLN A 353 -26.56 1.63 25.07
#